data_AF-A0A5M5C412-F1
#
_entry.id   AF-A0A5M5C412-F1
#
_cell.length_a   1.000
_cell.length_b   1.000
_cell.length_c   1.000
_cell.angle_alpha   90.00
_cell.angle_beta   90.00
_cell.angle_gamma   90.00
#
_symmetry.space_group_name_H-M   'P 1'
#
loop_
_entity.id
_entity.type
_entity.pdbx_description
1 polymer ?
#
loop_
_entity_poly.entity_id
_entity_poly.type
_entity_poly.pdbx_seq_one_letter_code
_entity_poly.pdbx_strand_id
1 'polypeptide(L)'
;LKQEDLDISINKIRERAKMPDLNLTDANSNPDPYLAACYPNVEQGTNKGVILEIRRERTIELVMEGLRQWDLFRWKEGKQMFNHYVPYYGIYVPGVGTYDMDGDGKPDLEIYETTATSQCDNKKKLDKDIYLSNGTSGYIIGFPKVTYGKDWKEERDYLWPIPADQRVLTQGILTQNPGWEDGLSY
;
A
#
# COMPACT_ATOMS: atom_id res chain seq x y z
N LEU A 1 -17.27 19.50 9.07
CA LEU A 1 -16.21 19.88 8.12
C LEU A 1 -16.81 20.82 7.10
N LYS A 2 -16.17 21.95 6.86
CA LYS A 2 -16.53 22.95 5.85
C LYS A 2 -15.32 23.21 4.94
N GLN A 3 -15.51 23.94 3.84
CA GLN A 3 -14.42 24.24 2.90
C GLN A 3 -13.30 25.05 3.58
N GLU A 4 -13.66 25.98 4.48
CA GLU A 4 -12.70 26.83 5.17
C GLU A 4 -11.73 26.03 6.04
N ASP A 5 -12.14 24.85 6.54
CA ASP A 5 -11.28 23.94 7.28
C ASP A 5 -10.18 23.36 6.38
N LEU A 6 -10.49 23.09 5.10
CA LEU A 6 -9.52 22.60 4.11
C LEU A 6 -8.56 23.71 3.67
N ASP A 7 -9.09 24.92 3.49
CA ASP A 7 -8.34 26.10 3.02
C ASP A 7 -7.21 26.51 3.98
N ILE A 8 -7.42 26.31 5.30
CA ILE A 8 -6.39 26.58 6.31
C ILE A 8 -5.48 25.38 6.61
N SER A 9 -5.77 24.20 6.05
CA SER A 9 -5.04 22.96 6.34
C SER A 9 -4.45 22.30 5.08
N ILE A 10 -5.17 21.35 4.48
CA ILE A 10 -4.68 20.52 3.38
C ILE A 10 -4.39 21.34 2.12
N ASN A 11 -5.14 22.40 1.86
CA ASN A 11 -4.92 23.25 0.69
C ASN A 11 -3.60 24.01 0.79
N LYS A 12 -3.11 24.32 2.00
CA LYS A 12 -1.74 24.89 2.17
C LYS A 12 -0.64 23.93 1.77
N ILE A 13 -0.84 22.62 1.99
CA ILE A 13 0.11 21.59 1.58
C ILE A 13 0.05 21.42 0.06
N ARG A 14 -1.15 21.33 -0.50
CA ARG A 14 -1.38 21.19 -1.95
C ARG A 14 -0.85 22.38 -2.73
N GLU A 15 -1.11 23.61 -2.27
CA GLU A 15 -0.56 24.85 -2.84
C GLU A 15 0.98 24.81 -2.89
N ARG A 16 1.63 24.46 -1.77
CA ARG A 16 3.10 24.32 -1.71
C ARG A 16 3.60 23.28 -2.71
N ALA A 17 2.89 22.16 -2.86
CA ALA A 17 3.19 21.10 -3.82
C ALA A 17 2.73 21.40 -5.27
N LYS A 18 2.17 22.59 -5.54
CA LYS A 18 1.61 23.02 -6.83
C LYS A 18 0.46 22.13 -7.34
N MET A 19 -0.33 21.58 -6.42
CA MET A 19 -1.56 20.86 -6.70
C MET A 19 -2.78 21.79 -6.56
N PRO A 20 -3.84 21.62 -7.36
CA PRO A 20 -5.08 22.38 -7.19
C PRO A 20 -5.67 22.17 -5.80
N ASP A 21 -6.38 23.16 -5.26
CA ASP A 21 -7.05 23.05 -3.97
C ASP A 21 -8.08 21.90 -3.95
N LEU A 22 -8.21 21.26 -2.80
CA LEU A 22 -9.24 20.26 -2.55
C LEU A 22 -10.58 20.95 -2.29
N ASN A 23 -11.57 20.65 -3.13
CA ASN A 23 -12.95 21.09 -2.97
C ASN A 23 -13.76 20.03 -2.21
N LEU A 24 -14.38 20.42 -1.10
CA LEU A 24 -15.15 19.54 -0.22
C LEU A 24 -16.36 18.93 -0.92
N THR A 25 -17.11 19.74 -1.67
CA THR A 25 -18.34 19.31 -2.36
C THR A 25 -18.01 18.32 -3.46
N ASP A 26 -16.99 18.63 -4.26
CA ASP A 26 -16.58 17.78 -5.39
C ASP A 26 -16.05 16.43 -4.90
N ALA A 27 -15.17 16.45 -3.88
CA ALA A 27 -14.60 15.24 -3.31
C ALA A 27 -15.69 14.30 -2.76
N ASN A 28 -16.72 14.84 -2.09
CA ASN A 28 -17.81 14.03 -1.53
C ASN A 28 -18.86 13.62 -2.57
N SER A 29 -19.03 14.38 -3.65
CA SER A 29 -19.97 14.04 -4.72
C SER A 29 -19.50 12.84 -5.54
N ASN A 30 -18.19 12.66 -5.69
CA ASN A 30 -17.60 11.56 -6.47
C ASN A 30 -16.41 10.93 -5.72
N PRO A 31 -16.65 10.12 -4.65
CA PRO A 31 -15.56 9.42 -3.96
C PRO A 31 -14.79 8.51 -4.92
N ASP A 32 -13.46 8.60 -4.92
CA ASP A 32 -12.60 7.80 -5.79
C ASP A 32 -12.83 6.28 -5.55
N PRO A 33 -13.27 5.51 -6.57
CA PRO A 33 -13.55 4.08 -6.41
C PRO A 33 -12.32 3.24 -6.05
N TYR A 34 -11.14 3.61 -6.54
CA TYR A 34 -9.89 2.93 -6.21
C TYR A 34 -9.54 3.15 -4.73
N LEU A 35 -9.61 4.40 -4.24
CA LEU A 35 -9.38 4.65 -2.83
C LEU A 35 -10.44 3.97 -1.95
N ALA A 36 -11.71 3.97 -2.36
CA ALA A 36 -12.76 3.28 -1.62
C ALA A 36 -12.50 1.76 -1.51
N ALA A 37 -11.93 1.14 -2.55
CA ALA A 37 -11.52 -0.25 -2.53
C ALA A 37 -10.28 -0.48 -1.65
N CYS A 38 -9.32 0.45 -1.63
CA CYS A 38 -8.17 0.38 -0.74
C CYS A 38 -8.59 0.48 0.74
N TYR A 39 -9.56 1.35 1.05
CA TYR A 39 -9.95 1.71 2.42
C TYR A 39 -11.37 1.24 2.77
N PRO A 40 -11.64 -0.07 2.86
CA PRO A 40 -12.98 -0.59 3.13
C PRO A 40 -13.54 -0.19 4.51
N ASN A 41 -12.69 0.14 5.49
CA ASN A 41 -13.11 0.53 6.84
C ASN A 41 -13.31 2.05 7.00
N VAL A 42 -13.20 2.83 5.92
CA VAL A 42 -13.57 4.25 5.95
C VAL A 42 -15.03 4.42 6.37
N GLU A 43 -15.34 5.47 7.12
CA GLU A 43 -16.72 5.80 7.46
C GLU A 43 -17.55 6.06 6.20
N GLN A 44 -18.74 5.46 6.13
CA GLN A 44 -19.61 5.53 4.94
C GLN A 44 -20.53 6.76 4.94
N GLY A 45 -20.21 7.78 5.74
CA GLY A 45 -20.97 9.01 5.87
C GLY A 45 -20.70 10.03 4.76
N THR A 46 -21.26 11.23 4.90
CA THR A 46 -21.19 12.32 3.91
C THR A 46 -19.77 12.78 3.61
N ASN A 47 -18.81 12.55 4.51
CA ASN A 47 -17.41 12.95 4.35
C ASN A 47 -16.50 11.83 3.81
N LYS A 48 -17.05 10.71 3.34
CA LYS A 48 -16.25 9.60 2.83
C LYS A 48 -15.24 10.06 1.78
N GLY A 49 -15.69 10.83 0.78
CA GLY A 49 -14.84 11.27 -0.33
C GLY A 49 -13.67 12.14 0.12
N VAL A 50 -13.95 13.17 0.92
CA VAL A 50 -12.90 14.05 1.45
C VAL A 50 -11.94 13.32 2.40
N ILE A 51 -12.41 12.36 3.21
CA ILE A 51 -11.53 11.53 4.04
C ILE A 51 -10.56 10.75 3.17
N LEU A 52 -11.05 10.13 2.09
CA LEU A 52 -10.21 9.35 1.16
C LEU A 52 -9.12 10.24 0.52
N GLU A 53 -9.47 11.45 0.08
CA GLU A 53 -8.48 12.38 -0.48
C GLU A 53 -7.46 12.84 0.57
N ILE A 54 -7.87 13.09 1.82
CA ILE A 54 -6.92 13.37 2.90
C ILE A 54 -5.98 12.17 3.15
N ARG A 55 -6.49 10.93 3.08
CA ARG A 55 -5.64 9.72 3.18
C ARG A 55 -4.68 9.61 2.00
N ARG A 56 -5.08 10.01 0.78
CA ARG A 56 -4.21 10.10 -0.39
C ARG A 56 -3.08 11.09 -0.17
N GLU A 57 -3.41 12.31 0.24
CA GLU A 57 -2.42 13.37 0.51
C GLU A 57 -1.39 12.91 1.55
N ARG A 58 -1.83 12.32 2.66
CA ARG A 58 -0.91 11.75 3.66
C ARG A 58 0.01 10.66 3.10
N THR A 59 -0.48 9.85 2.16
CA THR A 59 0.30 8.77 1.55
C THR A 59 1.40 9.32 0.65
N ILE A 60 1.13 10.41 -0.06
CA ILE A 60 2.06 11.03 -1.01
C ILE A 60 3.04 11.94 -0.27
N GLU A 61 2.54 12.83 0.57
CA GLU A 61 3.32 13.87 1.25
C GLU A 61 4.34 13.28 2.23
N LEU A 62 3.97 12.21 2.95
CA LEU A 62 4.76 11.65 4.06
C LEU A 62 5.43 10.32 3.70
N VAL A 63 5.68 10.10 2.41
CA VAL A 63 6.29 8.87 1.90
C VAL A 63 7.70 8.71 2.48
N MET A 64 8.04 7.48 2.89
CA MET A 64 9.34 7.14 3.51
C MET A 64 9.64 7.81 4.86
N GLU A 65 8.66 8.46 5.50
CA GLU A 65 8.83 9.06 6.85
C GLU A 65 8.41 8.13 8.00
N GLY A 66 8.09 6.87 7.71
CA GLY A 66 7.69 5.88 8.72
C GLY A 66 6.25 6.04 9.25
N LEU A 67 5.44 6.93 8.67
CA LEU A 67 4.08 7.22 9.15
C LEU A 67 3.00 6.31 8.53
N ARG A 68 3.28 5.68 7.38
CA ARG A 68 2.29 4.88 6.65
C ARG A 68 1.74 3.70 7.45
N GLN A 69 2.59 3.01 8.20
CA GLN A 69 2.15 1.88 9.02
C GLN A 69 1.16 2.33 10.11
N TRP A 70 1.46 3.42 10.80
CA TRP A 70 0.60 3.97 11.85
C TRP A 70 -0.73 4.48 11.29
N ASP A 71 -0.72 5.04 10.09
CA ASP A 71 -1.93 5.42 9.36
C ASP A 71 -2.83 4.22 9.06
N LEU A 72 -2.26 3.14 8.52
CA LEU A 72 -3.03 1.92 8.27
C LEU A 72 -3.55 1.28 9.58
N PHE A 73 -2.77 1.33 10.65
CA PHE A 73 -3.18 0.77 11.94
C PHE A 73 -4.35 1.52 12.55
N ARG A 74 -4.25 2.85 12.67
CA ARG A 74 -5.33 3.67 13.26
C ARG A 74 -6.60 3.70 12.41
N TRP A 75 -6.51 3.38 11.12
CA TRP A 75 -7.67 3.25 10.25
C TRP A 75 -8.25 1.84 10.18
N LYS A 76 -7.63 0.86 10.85
CA LYS A 76 -7.97 -0.57 10.77
C LYS A 76 -7.86 -1.13 9.33
N GLU A 77 -6.80 -0.75 8.62
CA GLU A 77 -6.56 -1.10 7.21
C GLU A 77 -5.25 -1.89 7.02
N GLY A 78 -4.80 -2.61 8.05
CA GLY A 78 -3.49 -3.27 8.08
C GLY A 78 -3.27 -4.28 6.95
N LYS A 79 -4.35 -4.90 6.43
CA LYS A 79 -4.30 -5.81 5.27
C LYS A 79 -3.66 -5.20 4.03
N GLN A 80 -3.76 -3.89 3.83
CA GLN A 80 -3.13 -3.21 2.68
C GLN A 80 -1.61 -3.37 2.64
N MET A 81 -0.97 -3.67 3.77
CA MET A 81 0.49 -3.83 3.85
C MET A 81 0.98 -5.18 3.31
N PHE A 82 0.08 -6.09 2.91
CA PHE A 82 0.43 -7.48 2.67
C PHE A 82 -0.03 -7.95 1.30
N ASN A 83 0.90 -8.53 0.54
CA ASN A 83 0.62 -9.07 -0.79
C ASN A 83 -0.33 -10.29 -0.81
N HIS A 84 -0.66 -10.88 0.34
CA HIS A 84 -1.76 -11.82 0.45
C HIS A 84 -3.12 -11.18 0.11
N TYR A 85 -3.32 -9.92 0.51
CA TYR A 85 -4.58 -9.20 0.32
C TYR A 85 -4.52 -8.21 -0.85
N VAL A 86 -3.39 -7.51 -1.00
CA VAL A 86 -3.18 -6.51 -2.06
C VAL A 86 -1.86 -6.80 -2.76
N PRO A 87 -1.86 -7.45 -3.94
CA PRO A 87 -0.64 -7.76 -4.66
C PRO A 87 0.22 -6.52 -4.89
N TYR A 88 1.54 -6.66 -4.73
CA TYR A 88 2.47 -5.56 -5.00
C TYR A 88 2.68 -5.45 -6.51
N TYR A 89 2.12 -4.41 -7.10
CA TYR A 89 2.27 -4.14 -8.52
C TYR A 89 3.37 -3.09 -8.76
N GLY A 90 4.18 -3.36 -9.78
CA GLY A 90 5.12 -2.42 -10.36
C GLY A 90 4.53 -1.72 -11.58
N ILE A 91 5.37 -1.42 -12.57
CA ILE A 91 4.94 -0.80 -13.82
C ILE A 91 4.01 -1.72 -14.62
N TYR A 92 3.16 -1.11 -15.45
CA TYR A 92 2.37 -1.82 -16.44
C TYR A 92 3.21 -2.12 -17.69
N VAL A 93 3.07 -3.33 -18.21
CA VAL A 93 3.75 -3.84 -19.41
C VAL A 93 2.67 -4.34 -20.39
N PRO A 94 2.58 -3.79 -21.62
CA PRO A 94 1.55 -4.18 -22.58
C PRO A 94 1.73 -5.59 -23.17
N GLY A 95 2.94 -6.14 -23.14
CA GLY A 95 3.22 -7.48 -23.68
C GLY A 95 4.66 -7.95 -23.49
N VAL A 96 5.00 -9.11 -24.04
CA VAL A 96 6.42 -9.48 -24.21
C VAL A 96 7.03 -8.64 -25.33
N GLY A 97 8.28 -8.23 -25.18
CA GLY A 97 8.93 -7.32 -26.12
C GLY A 97 10.03 -6.47 -25.49
N THR A 98 10.43 -5.44 -26.23
CA THR A 98 11.46 -4.48 -25.83
C THR A 98 10.82 -3.18 -25.37
N TYR A 99 11.41 -2.57 -24.35
CA TYR A 99 10.93 -1.35 -23.71
C TYR A 99 12.09 -0.38 -23.55
N ASP A 100 11.88 0.83 -24.07
CA ASP A 100 12.67 2.01 -23.80
C ASP A 100 12.13 2.65 -22.51
N MET A 101 12.92 2.62 -21.45
CA MET A 101 12.52 2.99 -20.10
C MET A 101 12.95 4.41 -19.75
N ASP A 102 13.91 5.00 -20.49
CA ASP A 102 14.41 6.35 -20.27
C ASP A 102 14.10 7.34 -21.41
N GLY A 103 13.56 6.86 -22.52
CA GLY A 103 13.13 7.64 -23.67
C GLY A 103 14.25 8.00 -24.65
N ASP A 104 15.40 7.32 -24.61
CA ASP A 104 16.54 7.60 -25.50
C ASP A 104 16.41 6.96 -26.90
N GLY A 105 15.33 6.21 -27.15
CA GLY A 105 15.07 5.50 -28.40
C GLY A 105 15.76 4.14 -28.50
N LYS A 106 16.45 3.66 -27.47
CA LYS A 106 17.06 2.33 -27.40
C LYS A 106 16.33 1.46 -26.38
N PRO A 107 16.17 0.15 -26.66
CA PRO A 107 15.65 -0.77 -25.67
C PRO A 107 16.53 -0.90 -24.42
N ASP A 108 15.97 -0.62 -23.26
CA ASP A 108 16.60 -0.86 -21.96
C ASP A 108 16.26 -2.24 -21.41
N LEU A 109 15.01 -2.67 -21.61
CA LEU A 109 14.44 -3.89 -21.05
C LEU A 109 13.89 -4.78 -22.16
N GLU A 110 14.22 -6.06 -22.13
CA GLU A 110 13.55 -7.09 -22.94
C GLU A 110 12.86 -8.10 -22.03
N ILE A 111 11.57 -8.30 -22.25
CA ILE A 111 10.77 -9.36 -21.64
C ILE A 111 10.51 -10.41 -22.70
N TYR A 112 10.94 -11.65 -22.46
CA TYR A 112 10.87 -12.73 -23.44
C TYR A 112 10.36 -14.05 -22.84
N GLU A 113 9.71 -14.89 -23.64
CA GLU A 113 9.17 -16.19 -23.18
C GLU A 113 10.20 -17.32 -23.33
N THR A 114 10.78 -17.45 -24.52
CA THR A 114 11.65 -18.59 -24.87
C THR A 114 13.09 -18.14 -25.01
N THR A 115 13.35 -17.26 -25.98
CA THR A 115 14.68 -16.78 -26.37
C THR A 115 14.67 -15.25 -26.46
N ALA A 116 15.66 -14.62 -25.83
CA ALA A 116 15.91 -13.20 -25.98
C ALA A 116 16.51 -12.90 -27.35
N THR A 117 16.06 -11.82 -27.97
CA THR A 117 16.38 -11.41 -29.34
C THR A 117 17.08 -10.07 -29.41
N SER A 118 16.93 -9.23 -28.39
CA SER A 118 17.52 -7.89 -28.38
C SER A 118 18.97 -7.90 -27.92
N GLN A 119 19.66 -6.79 -28.19
CA GLN A 119 21.00 -6.52 -27.68
C GLN A 119 20.99 -5.83 -26.31
N CYS A 120 19.83 -5.58 -25.69
CA CYS A 120 19.80 -4.91 -24.40
C CYS A 120 20.43 -5.80 -23.30
N ASP A 121 20.99 -5.16 -22.29
CA ASP A 121 21.63 -5.87 -21.17
C ASP A 121 20.57 -6.43 -20.21
N ASN A 122 19.47 -5.72 -19.99
CA ASN A 122 18.43 -6.12 -19.05
C ASN A 122 17.38 -7.01 -19.73
N LYS A 123 17.66 -8.32 -19.72
CA LYS A 123 16.76 -9.35 -20.24
C LYS A 123 16.07 -10.08 -19.10
N LYS A 124 14.74 -10.20 -19.16
CA LYS A 124 13.92 -10.91 -18.17
C LYS A 124 13.09 -11.99 -18.85
N LYS A 125 13.29 -13.24 -18.43
CA LYS A 125 12.45 -14.35 -18.89
C LYS A 125 11.13 -14.34 -18.13
N LEU A 126 10.02 -14.34 -18.86
CA LEU A 126 8.67 -14.45 -18.31
C LEU A 126 8.52 -15.76 -17.51
N ASP A 127 7.77 -15.71 -16.41
CA ASP A 127 7.50 -16.81 -15.47
C ASP A 127 8.73 -17.40 -14.76
N LYS A 128 9.90 -16.77 -14.93
CA LYS A 128 11.14 -17.14 -14.25
C LYS A 128 11.75 -15.96 -13.51
N ASP A 129 12.04 -14.89 -14.23
CA ASP A 129 12.70 -13.69 -13.72
C ASP A 129 11.71 -12.56 -13.45
N ILE A 130 10.62 -12.53 -14.23
CA ILE A 130 9.52 -11.56 -14.14
C ILE A 130 8.18 -12.26 -14.24
N TYR A 131 7.18 -11.76 -13.54
CA TYR A 131 5.82 -12.29 -13.52
C TYR A 131 4.86 -11.12 -13.76
N LEU A 132 3.88 -11.30 -14.64
CA LEU A 132 2.92 -10.26 -15.02
C LEU A 132 1.51 -10.64 -14.58
N SER A 133 0.69 -9.64 -14.24
CA SER A 133 -0.65 -9.85 -13.67
C SER A 133 -1.62 -10.60 -14.61
N ASN A 134 -1.43 -10.53 -15.93
CA ASN A 134 -2.31 -11.15 -16.92
C ASN A 134 -1.56 -12.23 -17.74
N GLY A 135 -0.52 -12.85 -17.19
CA GLY A 135 0.30 -13.84 -17.87
C GLY A 135 1.34 -13.19 -18.77
N THR A 136 0.95 -12.75 -19.97
CA THR A 136 1.87 -12.14 -20.97
C THR A 136 1.85 -10.62 -21.01
N SER A 137 0.97 -9.98 -20.24
CA SER A 137 0.81 -8.52 -20.12
C SER A 137 0.36 -8.15 -18.71
N GLY A 138 0.25 -6.85 -18.42
CA GLY A 138 -0.25 -6.34 -17.15
C GLY A 138 0.84 -5.78 -16.25
N TYR A 139 0.57 -5.69 -14.96
CA TYR A 139 1.53 -5.13 -14.00
C TYR A 139 2.58 -6.17 -13.61
N ILE A 140 3.83 -5.72 -13.43
CA ILE A 140 4.87 -6.55 -12.83
C ILE A 140 4.48 -6.91 -11.41
N ILE A 141 4.49 -8.20 -11.07
CA ILE A 141 4.20 -8.68 -9.72
C ILE A 141 5.48 -8.68 -8.90
N GLY A 142 5.50 -7.89 -7.82
CA GLY A 142 6.56 -7.87 -6.83
C GLY A 142 6.45 -9.05 -5.86
N PHE A 143 7.60 -9.63 -5.50
CA PHE A 143 7.71 -10.78 -4.59
C PHE A 143 6.74 -11.95 -4.90
N PRO A 144 6.64 -12.43 -6.16
CA PRO A 144 5.61 -13.39 -6.57
C PRO A 144 5.74 -14.77 -5.91
N LYS A 145 6.91 -15.08 -5.33
CA LYS A 145 7.20 -16.36 -4.65
C LYS A 145 7.11 -16.29 -3.13
N VAL A 146 6.87 -15.11 -2.56
CA VAL A 146 6.78 -14.91 -1.11
C VAL A 146 5.43 -14.28 -0.81
N THR A 147 4.67 -14.88 0.12
CA THR A 147 3.39 -14.32 0.54
C THR A 147 3.48 -13.84 1.98
N TYR A 148 3.31 -12.54 2.18
CA TYR A 148 3.23 -11.89 3.49
C TYR A 148 1.77 -11.75 3.92
N GLY A 149 1.50 -11.90 5.23
CA GLY A 149 0.17 -11.65 5.81
C GLY A 149 -0.81 -12.83 5.81
N LYS A 150 -0.35 -14.07 5.52
CA LYS A 150 -1.19 -15.29 5.62
C LYS A 150 -1.72 -15.53 7.04
N ASP A 151 -0.96 -15.12 8.03
CA ASP A 151 -1.22 -15.27 9.47
C ASP A 151 -1.76 -13.99 10.12
N TRP A 152 -2.03 -12.94 9.31
CA TRP A 152 -2.60 -11.68 9.79
C TRP A 152 -3.99 -11.90 10.38
N LYS A 153 -4.18 -11.42 11.61
CA LYS A 153 -5.43 -11.44 12.36
C LYS A 153 -5.85 -10.01 12.69
N GLU A 154 -6.98 -9.57 12.14
CA GLU A 154 -7.53 -8.21 12.33
C GLU A 154 -7.81 -7.83 13.79
N GLU A 155 -8.02 -8.82 14.66
CA GLU A 155 -8.31 -8.57 16.07
C GLU A 155 -7.07 -8.69 16.98
N ARG A 156 -5.87 -8.91 16.40
CA ARG A 156 -4.62 -9.12 17.15
C ARG A 156 -3.47 -8.24 16.65
N ASP A 157 -3.21 -8.23 15.35
CA ASP A 157 -1.92 -7.78 14.80
C ASP A 157 -1.76 -6.26 14.66
N TYR A 158 -2.73 -5.50 15.14
CA TYR A 158 -2.58 -4.06 15.35
C TYR A 158 -1.76 -3.70 16.59
N LEU A 159 -1.56 -4.66 17.50
CA LEU A 159 -0.73 -4.51 18.69
C LEU A 159 0.34 -5.60 18.71
N TRP A 160 1.57 -5.20 19.03
CA TRP A 160 2.67 -6.14 19.23
C TRP A 160 2.45 -7.00 20.48
N PRO A 161 3.02 -8.21 20.53
CA PRO A 161 3.02 -8.98 21.76
C PRO A 161 3.84 -8.27 22.83
N ILE A 162 3.37 -8.31 24.08
CA ILE A 162 4.14 -7.84 25.23
C ILE A 162 5.26 -8.87 25.52
N PRO A 163 6.53 -8.43 25.61
CA PRO A 163 7.66 -9.32 25.89
C PRO A 163 7.47 -10.16 27.17
N ALA A 164 7.83 -11.44 27.11
CA ALA A 164 7.59 -12.39 28.21
C ALA A 164 8.37 -12.02 29.48
N ASP A 165 9.59 -11.51 29.36
CA ASP A 165 10.43 -11.04 30.46
C ASP A 165 9.75 -9.93 31.28
N GLN A 166 9.08 -8.99 30.62
CA GLN A 166 8.35 -7.91 31.28
C GLN A 166 7.13 -8.43 32.06
N ARG A 167 6.45 -9.45 31.51
CA ARG A 167 5.28 -10.08 32.16
C ARG A 167 5.69 -10.94 33.36
N VAL A 168 6.82 -11.65 33.27
CA VAL A 168 7.42 -12.41 34.38
C VAL A 168 7.90 -11.46 35.50
N LEU A 169 8.59 -10.38 35.15
CA LEU A 169 9.09 -9.40 36.12
C LEU A 169 7.98 -8.77 36.95
N THR A 170 6.82 -8.54 36.33
CA THR A 170 5.65 -7.97 36.98
C THR A 170 4.75 -9.01 37.65
N GLN A 171 5.18 -10.28 37.71
CA GLN A 171 4.46 -11.37 38.37
C GLN A 171 2.99 -11.50 37.90
N GLY A 172 2.75 -11.29 36.61
CA GLY A 172 1.41 -11.42 36.01
C GLY A 172 0.51 -10.18 36.12
N ILE A 173 1.01 -9.04 36.63
CA ILE A 173 0.27 -7.77 36.58
C ILE A 173 0.13 -7.29 35.13
N LEU A 174 1.19 -7.43 34.31
CA LEU A 174 1.10 -7.21 32.86
C LEU A 174 0.60 -8.48 32.18
N THR A 175 -0.66 -8.45 31.74
CA THR A 175 -1.26 -9.49 30.90
C THR A 175 -0.98 -9.24 29.42
N GLN A 176 -0.98 -10.29 28.61
CA GLN A 176 -0.74 -10.18 27.17
C GLN A 176 -1.83 -9.35 26.44
N ASN A 177 -1.46 -8.71 25.33
CA ASN A 177 -2.39 -8.04 24.42
C ASN A 177 -3.42 -9.04 23.83
N PRO A 178 -4.66 -8.60 23.53
CA PRO A 178 -5.70 -9.49 23.03
C PRO A 178 -5.27 -10.32 21.81
N GLY A 179 -5.64 -11.61 21.81
CA GLY A 179 -5.41 -12.54 20.70
C GLY A 179 -3.99 -13.12 20.60
N TRP A 180 -3.03 -12.63 21.39
CA TRP A 180 -1.71 -13.23 21.50
C TRP A 180 -1.70 -14.34 22.55
N GLU A 181 -1.05 -15.46 22.24
CA GLU A 181 -0.90 -16.57 23.18
C GLU A 181 0.08 -16.20 24.30
N ASP A 182 -0.31 -16.53 25.53
CA ASP A 182 0.46 -16.15 26.72
C ASP A 182 1.80 -16.91 26.79
N GLY A 183 1.80 -18.18 26.35
CA GLY A 183 2.97 -19.06 26.35
C GLY A 183 3.45 -19.47 27.75
N LEU A 184 2.80 -18.96 28.81
CA LEU A 184 3.06 -19.29 30.19
C LEU A 184 1.99 -20.27 30.69
N SER A 185 2.41 -21.46 31.13
CA SER A 185 1.56 -22.37 31.89
C SER A 185 1.79 -22.09 33.37
N TYR A 186 0.79 -21.54 34.07
CA TYR A 186 0.76 -21.45 35.53
C TYR A 186 0.08 -22.67 36.14
#